data_AF-A0A7X9UAR7-F1
#
_entry.id   AF-A0A7X9UAR7-F1
#
_cell.length_a   1.000
_cell.length_b   1.000
_cell.length_c   1.000
_cell.angle_alpha   90.00
_cell.angle_beta   90.00
_cell.angle_gamma   90.00
#
_symmetry.space_group_name_H-M   'P 1'
#
loop_
_entity.id
_entity.type
_entity.pdbx_description
1 polymer ?
#
loop_
_entity_poly.entity_id
_entity_poly.type
_entity_poly.pdbx_seq_one_letter_code
_entity_poly.pdbx_strand_id
1 'polypeptide(L)'
;MYGPRAHNVTIEGLAQLIMGGSVRIDVGCAARILGTMLESHIEVGDASHYIYHFARKQGWDIPAYPLAGCGEIKRFFAEQDVCNVPSWYVKIGVDPQRAKRLYGNTLVAVCGPDYRHVAFVLNGCYHAHDAGFTDLLHSGLIEKMSARPDTTQALERLTDRILAFELHGDTGGLPTF
;
A
#
# COMPACT_ATOMS: atom_id res chain seq x y z
N MET A 1 -22.43 -10.36 -36.63
CA MET A 1 -21.70 -10.99 -35.50
C MET A 1 -21.59 -9.97 -34.39
N TYR A 2 -22.31 -10.15 -33.28
CA TYR A 2 -22.13 -9.34 -32.08
C TYR A 2 -21.01 -9.98 -31.26
N GLY A 3 -19.80 -9.41 -31.30
CA GLY A 3 -18.77 -9.74 -30.32
C GLY A 3 -19.17 -9.22 -28.94
N PRO A 4 -18.82 -9.91 -27.85
CA PRO A 4 -19.08 -9.40 -26.51
C PRO A 4 -18.39 -8.05 -26.37
N ARG A 5 -19.17 -6.99 -26.12
CA ARG A 5 -18.63 -5.70 -25.68
C ARG A 5 -17.94 -5.96 -24.35
N ALA A 6 -16.61 -6.00 -24.35
CA ALA A 6 -15.84 -5.87 -23.12
C ALA A 6 -16.35 -4.62 -22.41
N HIS A 7 -17.09 -4.81 -21.33
CA HIS A 7 -17.44 -3.70 -20.47
C HIS A 7 -16.12 -3.31 -19.82
N ASN A 8 -15.55 -2.18 -20.23
CA ASN A 8 -14.42 -1.59 -19.51
C ASN A 8 -14.95 -1.24 -18.12
N VAL A 9 -14.68 -2.11 -17.16
CA VAL A 9 -15.04 -1.86 -15.76
C VAL A 9 -14.06 -0.81 -15.26
N THR A 10 -14.56 0.41 -15.05
CA THR A 10 -13.75 1.49 -14.47
C THR A 10 -13.66 1.32 -12.96
N ILE A 11 -12.58 1.82 -12.35
CA ILE A 11 -12.44 1.84 -10.88
C ILE A 11 -13.63 2.57 -10.25
N GLU A 12 -14.08 3.67 -10.85
CA GLU A 12 -15.29 4.40 -10.42
C GLU A 12 -16.56 3.54 -10.44
N GLY A 13 -16.78 2.77 -11.52
CA GLY A 13 -17.95 1.89 -11.64
C GLY A 13 -17.92 0.76 -10.61
N LEU A 14 -16.74 0.20 -10.33
CA LEU A 14 -16.56 -0.80 -9.29
C LEU A 14 -16.70 -0.23 -7.88
N ALA A 15 -16.17 0.96 -7.63
CA ALA A 15 -16.34 1.66 -6.37
C ALA A 15 -17.81 1.93 -6.06
N GLN A 16 -18.60 2.33 -7.06
CA GLN A 16 -20.05 2.50 -6.91
C GLN A 16 -20.76 1.16 -6.64
N LEU A 17 -20.33 0.06 -7.24
CA LEU A 17 -20.89 -1.27 -6.99
C LEU A 17 -20.56 -1.81 -5.60
N ILE A 18 -19.32 -1.65 -5.15
CA ILE A 18 -18.81 -2.11 -3.86
C ILE A 18 -19.36 -1.23 -2.73
N MET A 19 -19.23 0.10 -2.83
CA MET A 19 -19.64 1.04 -1.77
C MET A 19 -21.14 1.34 -1.80
N GLY A 20 -21.79 1.28 -2.97
CA GLY A 20 -23.22 1.57 -3.12
C GLY A 20 -24.15 0.44 -2.65
N GLY A 21 -23.61 -0.65 -2.09
CA GLY A 21 -24.38 -1.75 -1.49
C GLY A 21 -25.25 -2.55 -2.48
N SER A 22 -25.09 -2.32 -3.78
CA SER A 22 -25.89 -2.96 -4.84
C SER A 22 -25.47 -4.42 -5.07
N VAL A 23 -24.27 -4.79 -4.61
CA VAL A 23 -23.78 -6.18 -4.61
C VAL A 23 -23.17 -6.46 -3.24
N ARG A 24 -23.60 -7.55 -2.58
CA ARG A 24 -22.92 -8.04 -1.38
C ARG A 24 -21.69 -8.83 -1.81
N ILE A 25 -20.54 -8.18 -1.79
CA ILE A 25 -19.26 -8.80 -2.09
C ILE A 25 -18.52 -8.96 -0.76
N ASP A 26 -17.98 -10.15 -0.51
CA ASP A 26 -17.06 -10.38 0.60
C ASP A 26 -15.82 -9.45 0.48
N VAL A 27 -15.29 -8.99 1.60
CA VAL A 27 -14.17 -8.04 1.61
C VAL A 27 -12.91 -8.63 0.97
N GLY A 28 -12.65 -9.92 1.14
CA GLY A 28 -11.54 -10.60 0.47
C GLY A 28 -11.71 -10.60 -1.04
N CYS A 29 -12.93 -10.82 -1.53
CA CYS A 29 -13.26 -10.71 -2.94
C CYS A 29 -13.07 -9.27 -3.47
N ALA A 30 -13.51 -8.25 -2.74
CA ALA A 30 -13.29 -6.85 -3.10
C ALA A 30 -11.79 -6.50 -3.21
N ALA A 31 -10.99 -6.92 -2.22
CA ALA A 31 -9.54 -6.73 -2.24
C ALA A 31 -8.86 -7.41 -3.43
N ARG A 32 -9.29 -8.62 -3.82
CA ARG A 32 -8.75 -9.32 -5.01
C ARG A 32 -9.08 -8.59 -6.31
N ILE A 33 -10.30 -8.07 -6.44
CA ILE A 33 -10.69 -7.28 -7.61
C ILE A 33 -9.79 -6.05 -7.72
N LEU A 34 -9.59 -5.31 -6.62
CA LEU A 34 -8.69 -4.16 -6.60
C LEU A 34 -7.25 -4.55 -6.96
N GLY A 35 -6.71 -5.60 -6.34
CA GLY A 35 -5.36 -6.08 -6.66
C GLY A 35 -5.20 -6.47 -8.14
N THR A 36 -6.25 -7.00 -8.76
CA THR A 36 -6.24 -7.35 -10.20
C THR A 36 -6.26 -6.13 -11.10
N MET A 37 -7.02 -5.09 -10.73
CA MET A 37 -7.10 -3.86 -11.53
C MET A 37 -5.85 -2.99 -11.38
N LEU A 38 -5.26 -2.99 -10.20
CA LEU A 38 -4.09 -2.20 -9.82
C LEU A 38 -2.81 -3.05 -9.92
N GLU A 39 -2.79 -4.00 -10.83
CA GLU A 39 -1.70 -4.97 -11.01
C GLU A 39 -0.33 -4.29 -10.98
N SER A 40 0.59 -4.75 -10.12
CA SER A 40 1.93 -4.17 -9.92
C SER A 40 1.98 -2.75 -9.33
N HIS A 41 0.82 -2.14 -9.03
CA HIS A 41 0.74 -0.85 -8.33
C HIS A 41 0.59 -1.02 -6.81
N ILE A 42 0.22 -2.20 -6.32
CA ILE A 42 0.12 -2.46 -4.88
C ILE A 42 1.20 -3.43 -4.42
N GLU A 43 2.09 -2.95 -3.55
CA GLU A 43 3.17 -3.75 -2.98
C GLU A 43 2.93 -4.05 -1.51
N VAL A 44 3.22 -5.28 -1.12
CA VAL A 44 3.14 -5.76 0.26
C VAL A 44 4.52 -6.21 0.72
N GLY A 45 4.90 -5.80 1.92
CA GLY A 45 6.19 -6.19 2.50
C GLY A 45 6.33 -5.83 3.97
N ASP A 46 7.55 -5.97 4.49
CA ASP A 46 7.86 -5.54 5.87
C ASP A 46 7.85 -4.02 5.97
N ALA A 47 7.07 -3.49 6.91
CA ALA A 47 6.91 -2.05 7.05
C ALA A 47 8.22 -1.31 7.35
N SER A 48 9.16 -1.92 8.06
CA SER A 48 10.45 -1.31 8.38
C SER A 48 11.40 -1.20 7.17
N HIS A 49 11.17 -1.99 6.12
CA HIS A 49 12.04 -2.07 4.94
C HIS A 49 11.60 -1.19 3.78
N TYR A 50 10.35 -0.73 3.79
CA TYR A 50 9.74 -0.09 2.62
C TYR A 50 10.51 1.13 2.13
N ILE A 51 10.99 1.99 3.04
CA ILE A 51 11.75 3.17 2.64
C ILE A 51 13.01 2.84 1.82
N TYR A 52 13.73 1.79 2.20
CA TYR A 52 14.95 1.36 1.50
C TYR A 52 14.61 0.71 0.15
N HIS A 53 13.49 -0.01 0.08
CA HIS A 53 12.96 -0.53 -1.19
C HIS A 53 12.57 0.61 -2.14
N PHE A 54 11.84 1.59 -1.62
CA PHE A 54 11.37 2.73 -2.38
C PHE A 54 12.51 3.61 -2.89
N ALA A 55 13.48 3.95 -2.04
CA ALA A 55 14.63 4.74 -2.46
C ALA A 55 15.46 4.03 -3.54
N ARG A 56 15.66 2.71 -3.45
CA ARG A 56 16.32 1.93 -4.51
C ARG A 56 15.56 1.97 -5.83
N LYS A 57 14.21 1.93 -5.80
CA LYS A 57 13.38 2.09 -7.01
C LYS A 57 13.54 3.45 -7.67
N GLN A 58 13.87 4.49 -6.90
CA GLN A 58 14.20 5.81 -7.43
C GLN A 58 15.64 5.91 -7.95
N GLY A 59 16.44 4.84 -7.88
CA GLY A 59 17.81 4.79 -8.38
C GLY A 59 18.89 5.16 -7.36
N TRP A 60 18.55 5.27 -6.07
CA TRP A 60 19.54 5.48 -5.02
C TRP A 60 20.32 4.19 -4.71
N ASP A 61 21.63 4.30 -4.48
CA ASP A 61 22.51 3.19 -4.13
C ASP A 61 22.47 2.91 -2.61
N ILE A 62 21.25 2.71 -2.11
CA ILE A 62 21.03 2.40 -0.70
C ILE A 62 21.16 0.89 -0.51
N PRO A 63 22.04 0.42 0.38
CA PRO A 63 22.21 -1.01 0.54
C PRO A 63 21.00 -1.61 1.31
N ALA A 64 20.83 -2.94 1.27
CA ALA A 64 19.66 -3.62 1.86
C ALA A 64 19.69 -3.65 3.40
N TYR A 65 18.59 -3.28 4.07
CA TYR A 65 18.45 -3.33 5.53
C TYR A 65 18.97 -4.66 6.14
N PRO A 66 19.58 -4.67 7.34
CA PRO A 66 19.75 -3.61 8.35
C PRO A 66 21.03 -2.81 8.15
N LEU A 67 20.94 -1.56 7.69
CA LEU A 67 22.13 -0.75 7.46
C LEU A 67 22.14 0.54 8.26
N ALA A 68 23.23 0.66 9.00
CA ALA A 68 23.65 1.79 9.78
C ALA A 68 23.84 3.02 8.89
N GLY A 69 22.95 4.01 9.04
CA GLY A 69 23.26 5.44 8.86
C GLY A 69 24.09 5.83 7.63
N CYS A 70 23.88 5.20 6.47
CA CYS A 70 24.64 5.53 5.27
C CYS A 70 24.38 6.99 4.88
N GLY A 71 25.40 7.69 4.35
CA GLY A 71 25.24 9.08 3.92
C GLY A 71 24.14 9.25 2.87
N GLU A 72 23.90 8.21 2.06
CA GLU A 72 22.90 8.16 1.01
C GLU A 72 21.46 8.25 1.54
N ILE A 73 21.09 7.51 2.59
CA ILE A 73 19.72 7.62 3.14
C ILE A 73 19.48 9.01 3.76
N LYS A 74 20.52 9.66 4.29
CA LYS A 74 20.43 11.05 4.78
C LYS A 74 20.23 12.05 3.63
N ARG A 75 20.87 11.81 2.48
CA ARG A 75 20.67 12.62 1.27
C ARG A 75 19.27 12.42 0.70
N PHE A 76 18.79 11.18 0.64
CA PHE A 76 17.40 10.86 0.29
C PHE A 76 16.42 11.60 1.20
N PHE A 77 16.63 11.56 2.52
CA PHE A 77 15.80 12.30 3.47
C PHE A 77 15.79 13.81 3.22
N ALA A 78 16.96 14.40 2.94
CA ALA A 78 17.06 15.81 2.61
C ALA A 78 16.31 16.17 1.32
N GLU A 79 16.41 15.36 0.27
CA GLU A 79 15.65 15.57 -0.98
C GLU A 79 14.15 15.37 -0.79
N GLN A 80 13.75 14.50 0.14
CA GLN A 80 12.36 14.29 0.51
C GLN A 80 11.85 15.29 1.56
N ASP A 81 12.64 16.29 1.97
CA ASP A 81 12.32 17.28 3.01
C ASP A 81 11.84 16.65 4.33
N VAL A 82 12.54 15.60 4.77
CA VAL A 82 12.25 14.89 6.03
C VAL A 82 13.52 14.70 6.83
N CYS A 83 13.39 14.59 8.16
CA CYS A 83 14.54 14.49 9.05
C CYS A 83 14.81 13.07 9.57
N ASN A 84 13.85 12.15 9.45
CA ASN A 84 13.96 10.79 9.96
C ASN A 84 12.98 9.83 9.26
N VAL A 85 13.16 8.52 9.54
CA VAL A 85 12.32 7.44 9.00
C VAL A 85 10.83 7.67 9.31
N PRO A 86 10.37 7.84 10.57
CA PRO A 86 8.95 8.10 10.85
C PRO A 86 8.35 9.28 10.08
N SER A 87 9.06 10.40 9.96
CA SER A 87 8.61 11.58 9.20
C SER A 87 8.37 11.25 7.73
N TRP A 88 9.20 10.40 7.13
CA TRP A 88 8.99 9.91 5.77
C TRP A 88 7.71 9.08 5.64
N TYR A 89 7.46 8.15 6.58
CA TYR A 89 6.22 7.36 6.58
C TYR A 89 4.96 8.24 6.74
N VAL A 90 5.04 9.29 7.55
CA VAL A 90 3.93 10.26 7.71
C VAL A 90 3.67 11.00 6.40
N LYS A 91 4.73 11.40 5.67
CA LYS A 91 4.60 12.07 4.36
C LYS A 91 3.85 11.22 3.34
N ILE A 92 3.92 9.90 3.45
CA ILE A 92 3.26 8.95 2.55
C ILE A 92 1.94 8.40 3.14
N GLY A 93 1.36 9.10 4.11
CA GLY A 93 0.01 8.82 4.63
C GLY A 93 -0.08 7.82 5.79
N VAL A 94 1.05 7.39 6.37
CA VAL A 94 1.03 6.54 7.57
C VAL A 94 0.76 7.38 8.82
N ASP A 95 -0.15 6.90 9.66
CA ASP A 95 -0.42 7.52 10.97
C ASP A 95 0.87 7.75 11.79
N PRO A 96 1.08 8.93 12.40
CA PRO A 96 2.30 9.24 13.14
C PRO A 96 2.64 8.29 14.29
N GLN A 97 1.65 7.65 14.93
CA GLN A 97 1.91 6.66 15.98
C GLN A 97 2.32 5.32 15.38
N ARG A 98 1.72 4.92 14.25
CA ARG A 98 2.14 3.73 13.49
C ARG A 98 3.53 3.89 12.88
N ALA A 99 3.87 5.09 12.38
CA ALA A 99 5.19 5.39 11.82
C ALA A 99 6.34 5.21 12.83
N LYS A 100 6.04 5.26 14.14
CA LYS A 100 7.01 4.98 15.22
C LYS A 100 7.17 3.49 15.54
N ARG A 101 6.29 2.64 15.01
CA ARG A 101 6.20 1.19 15.31
C ARG A 101 6.10 0.40 14.02
N LEU A 102 7.17 0.40 13.22
CA LEU A 102 7.18 -0.28 11.93
C LEU A 102 7.65 -1.74 12.03
N TYR A 103 8.56 -2.03 12.96
CA TYR A 103 9.09 -3.38 13.13
C TYR A 103 7.99 -4.37 13.54
N GLY A 104 7.96 -5.54 12.90
CA GLY A 104 6.96 -6.57 13.16
C GLY A 104 5.57 -6.28 12.58
N ASN A 105 5.46 -5.29 11.69
CA ASN A 105 4.24 -4.93 11.01
C ASN A 105 4.37 -5.07 9.50
N THR A 106 3.26 -5.34 8.85
CA THR A 106 3.17 -5.46 7.39
C THR A 106 2.79 -4.12 6.80
N LEU A 107 3.39 -3.75 5.67
CA LEU A 107 3.02 -2.55 4.94
C LEU A 107 2.43 -2.91 3.59
N VAL A 108 1.37 -2.20 3.23
CA VAL A 108 0.75 -2.20 1.91
C VAL A 108 0.97 -0.81 1.32
N ALA A 109 1.76 -0.72 0.27
CA ALA A 109 1.97 0.50 -0.49
C ALA A 109 1.15 0.47 -1.76
N VAL A 110 0.50 1.59 -2.08
CA VAL A 110 -0.17 1.80 -3.36
C VAL A 110 0.58 2.91 -4.08
N CYS A 111 1.04 2.61 -5.29
CA CYS A 111 1.75 3.54 -6.16
C CYS A 111 0.81 3.96 -7.30
N GLY A 112 0.24 5.15 -7.18
CA GLY A 112 -0.56 5.76 -8.23
C GLY A 112 0.28 6.37 -9.36
N PRO A 113 -0.39 6.94 -10.38
CA PRO A 113 0.26 7.70 -11.44
C PRO A 113 1.07 8.88 -10.88
N ASP A 114 2.13 9.27 -11.61
CA ASP A 114 3.06 10.35 -11.23
C ASP A 114 3.89 10.07 -9.96
N TYR A 115 4.14 8.81 -9.62
CA TYR A 115 4.87 8.39 -8.41
C TYR A 115 4.22 8.85 -7.09
N ARG A 116 2.94 9.23 -7.11
CA ARG A 116 2.17 9.41 -5.88
C ARG A 116 2.05 8.05 -5.20
N HIS A 117 2.37 8.02 -3.92
CA HIS A 117 2.33 6.78 -3.16
C HIS A 117 1.71 7.02 -1.80
N VAL A 118 0.85 6.08 -1.40
CA VAL A 118 0.31 6.01 -0.06
C VAL A 118 0.72 4.66 0.54
N ALA A 119 1.03 4.64 1.83
CA ALA A 119 1.32 3.41 2.54
C ALA A 119 0.39 3.20 3.73
N PHE A 120 0.08 1.94 3.97
CA PHE A 120 -0.77 1.48 5.06
C PHE A 120 -0.03 0.44 5.88
N VAL A 121 0.14 0.70 7.17
CA VAL A 121 0.80 -0.23 8.10
C VAL A 121 -0.26 -1.06 8.80
N LEU A 122 -0.24 -2.37 8.61
CA LEU A 122 -1.10 -3.35 9.25
C LEU A 122 -0.40 -3.92 10.50
N ASN A 123 -1.17 -4.11 11.56
CA ASN A 123 -0.65 -4.69 12.81
C ASN A 123 -0.36 -6.19 12.62
N GLY A 124 0.89 -6.59 12.80
CA GLY A 124 1.36 -7.96 12.71
C GLY A 124 2.07 -8.31 11.41
N CYS A 125 2.80 -9.43 11.45
CA CYS A 125 3.54 -9.97 10.31
C CYS A 125 2.65 -10.91 9.48
N TYR A 126 2.16 -10.41 8.36
CA TYR A 126 1.49 -11.18 7.31
C TYR A 126 2.44 -11.45 6.13
N HIS A 127 3.61 -10.80 6.12
CA HIS A 127 4.65 -10.98 5.12
C HIS A 127 5.96 -11.41 5.78
N ALA A 128 6.75 -12.21 5.07
CA ALA A 128 8.07 -12.65 5.55
C ALA A 128 9.10 -11.54 5.31
N HIS A 129 9.95 -11.27 6.30
CA HIS A 129 10.89 -10.16 6.32
C HIS A 129 11.94 -10.22 5.18
N ASP A 130 12.29 -11.43 4.76
CA ASP A 130 13.31 -11.77 3.77
C ASP A 130 12.76 -11.87 2.34
N ALA A 131 11.44 -11.91 2.15
CA ALA A 131 10.82 -12.09 0.84
C ALA A 131 10.82 -10.82 -0.04
N GLY A 132 11.32 -9.68 0.47
CA GLY A 132 11.24 -8.39 -0.23
C GLY A 132 9.80 -7.87 -0.32
N PHE A 133 9.53 -6.97 -1.28
CA PHE A 133 8.18 -6.50 -1.58
C PHE A 133 7.60 -7.29 -2.75
N THR A 134 6.32 -7.63 -2.64
CA THR A 134 5.61 -8.45 -3.64
C THR A 134 4.25 -7.86 -3.92
N ASP A 135 3.71 -8.07 -5.12
CA ASP A 135 2.35 -7.66 -5.48
C ASP A 135 1.30 -8.18 -4.48
N LEU A 136 0.27 -7.37 -4.20
CA LEU A 136 -0.81 -7.71 -3.26
C LEU A 136 -1.42 -9.10 -3.55
N LEU A 137 -1.71 -9.42 -4.81
CA LEU A 137 -2.33 -10.70 -5.19
C LEU A 137 -1.41 -11.90 -4.93
N HIS A 138 -0.10 -11.69 -5.03
CA HIS A 138 0.89 -12.76 -4.86
C HIS A 138 1.44 -12.83 -3.43
N SER A 139 1.21 -11.82 -2.60
CA SER A 139 1.69 -11.76 -1.22
C SER A 139 1.01 -12.76 -0.27
N GLY A 140 -0.18 -13.27 -0.64
CA GLY A 140 -1.04 -14.07 0.24
C GLY A 140 -1.62 -13.28 1.42
N LEU A 141 -1.50 -11.95 1.43
CA LEU A 141 -2.02 -11.08 2.48
C LEU A 141 -3.53 -11.22 2.63
N ILE A 142 -4.25 -11.19 1.50
CA ILE A 142 -5.72 -11.25 1.47
C ILE A 142 -6.21 -12.54 2.11
N GLU A 143 -5.60 -13.67 1.78
CA GLU A 143 -5.92 -15.00 2.32
C GLU A 143 -5.63 -15.07 3.82
N LYS A 144 -4.46 -14.59 4.25
CA LYS A 144 -4.07 -14.61 5.67
C LYS A 144 -4.97 -13.72 6.54
N MET A 145 -5.41 -12.58 6.03
CA MET A 145 -6.36 -11.70 6.74
C MET A 145 -7.78 -12.26 6.70
N SER A 146 -8.24 -12.74 5.55
CA SER A 146 -9.59 -13.32 5.44
C SER A 146 -9.79 -14.56 6.32
N ALA A 147 -8.71 -15.31 6.59
CA ALA A 147 -8.75 -16.46 7.50
C ALA A 147 -8.86 -16.08 9.00
N ARG A 148 -8.68 -14.80 9.35
CA ARG A 148 -8.61 -14.29 10.73
C ARG A 148 -9.78 -13.35 11.04
N PRO A 149 -10.74 -13.75 11.89
CA PRO A 149 -11.95 -12.97 12.16
C PRO A 149 -11.67 -11.54 12.67
N ASP A 150 -10.62 -11.38 13.45
CA ASP A 150 -10.15 -10.13 14.05
C ASP A 150 -9.53 -9.16 13.03
N THR A 151 -9.28 -9.61 11.80
CA THR A 151 -8.62 -8.80 10.76
C THR A 151 -9.55 -8.42 9.61
N THR A 152 -10.79 -8.91 9.61
CA THR A 152 -11.84 -8.55 8.62
C THR A 152 -12.01 -7.03 8.52
N GLN A 153 -12.18 -6.36 9.66
CA GLN A 153 -12.34 -4.90 9.70
C GLN A 153 -11.06 -4.16 9.22
N ALA A 154 -9.88 -4.75 9.42
CA ALA A 154 -8.64 -4.17 8.92
C ALA A 154 -8.54 -4.29 7.40
N LEU A 155 -9.01 -5.40 6.82
CA LEU A 155 -9.07 -5.61 5.38
C LEU A 155 -10.12 -4.70 4.71
N GLU A 156 -11.25 -4.45 5.37
CA GLU A 156 -12.27 -3.48 4.91
C GLU A 156 -11.66 -2.07 4.83
N ARG A 157 -11.05 -1.61 5.92
CA ARG A 157 -10.39 -0.30 5.96
C ARG A 157 -9.25 -0.16 4.95
N LEU A 158 -8.51 -1.24 4.70
CA LEU A 158 -7.48 -1.24 3.67
C LEU A 158 -8.10 -1.06 2.28
N THR A 159 -9.14 -1.84 1.98
CA THR A 159 -9.87 -1.80 0.70
C THR A 159 -10.47 -0.41 0.45
N ASP A 160 -11.15 0.15 1.43
CA ASP A 160 -11.74 1.50 1.36
C ASP A 160 -10.68 2.57 1.10
N ARG A 161 -9.50 2.43 1.70
CA ARG A 161 -8.45 3.44 1.57
C ARG A 161 -7.65 3.34 0.29
N ILE A 162 -7.47 2.13 -0.26
CA ILE A 162 -6.97 1.94 -1.63
C ILE A 162 -7.92 2.62 -2.61
N LEU A 163 -9.23 2.37 -2.49
CA LEU A 163 -10.26 2.99 -3.32
C LEU A 163 -10.25 4.52 -3.21
N ALA A 164 -10.22 5.07 -1.99
CA ALA A 164 -10.18 6.51 -1.78
C ALA A 164 -8.94 7.17 -2.41
N PHE A 165 -7.77 6.51 -2.30
CA PHE A 165 -6.55 6.99 -2.93
C PHE A 165 -6.66 6.99 -4.47
N GLU A 166 -7.16 5.92 -5.07
CA GLU A 166 -7.31 5.84 -6.53
C GLU A 166 -8.33 6.82 -7.09
N LEU A 167 -9.46 7.01 -6.39
CA LEU A 167 -10.55 7.87 -6.86
C LEU A 167 -10.29 9.37 -6.61
N HIS A 168 -9.60 9.68 -5.52
CA HIS A 168 -9.52 11.06 -5.03
C HIS A 168 -8.09 11.56 -4.82
N GLY A 169 -7.08 10.70 -5.02
CA GLY A 169 -5.69 11.01 -4.66
C GLY A 169 -5.50 11.18 -3.15
N ASP A 170 -6.44 10.69 -2.34
CA ASP A 170 -6.45 10.93 -0.90
C ASP A 170 -5.39 10.06 -0.20
N THR A 171 -4.33 10.70 0.29
CA THR A 171 -3.32 10.07 1.15
C THR A 171 -3.78 9.96 2.61
N GLY A 172 -4.96 10.52 2.91
CA GLY A 172 -5.62 10.53 4.20
C GLY A 172 -4.90 11.35 5.25
N GLY A 173 -4.26 12.45 4.83
CA GLY A 173 -3.88 13.57 5.70
C GLY A 173 -2.51 14.20 5.48
N LEU A 174 -2.29 14.88 4.35
CA LEU A 174 -1.87 16.29 4.21
C LEU A 174 -1.71 16.59 2.70
N PRO A 175 -2.03 17.82 2.24
CA PRO A 175 -2.30 18.14 0.85
C PRO A 175 -1.08 17.97 -0.05
N THR A 176 -1.32 17.51 -1.27
CA THR A 176 -0.41 17.64 -2.40
C THR A 176 -0.25 19.12 -2.72
N PHE A 177 0.87 19.71 -2.32
CA PHE A 177 1.46 20.90 -2.91
C PHE A 177 2.93 20.61 -3.21
#